data_AF-A0A377ND60-F1
#
_entry.id   AF-A0A377ND60-F1
#
_cell.length_a   1.000
_cell.length_b   1.000
_cell.length_c   1.000
_cell.angle_alpha   90.00
_cell.angle_beta   90.00
_cell.angle_gamma   90.00
#
_symmetry.space_group_name_H-M   'P 1'
#
loop_
_entity.id
_entity.type
_entity.pdbx_description
1 polymer ?
#
loop_
_entity_poly.entity_id
_entity_poly.type
_entity_poly.pdbx_seq_one_letter_code
_entity_poly.pdbx_strand_id
1 'polypeptide(L)'
;MDVTGKLAKISIQPILNNIELGQLLVAYDLPEALTGKFTMRGAVKGSGLTSYDFSHNWAGKMQMSMNDARLNGMNIQQLVQQAIARNNNSVQGLERYDHYTQIKSLQAEGELNKGTLTLSNLLAESEMLNAKGAGNIDFADNQCDLTLGVRVTGGWKGNSNLIQRLQNTDVPLRVYGPWAQLNYQLQVDQILRNQLQDEAKNAIQNWIDRNKKAKDNKELKSILDK
;
A
#
# COMPACT_ATOMS: atom_id res chain seq x y z
N MET A 1 44.65 -21.87 17.13
CA MET A 1 44.00 -21.04 18.16
C MET A 1 42.53 -21.02 17.82
N ASP A 2 41.73 -21.66 18.67
CA ASP A 2 40.27 -21.69 18.53
C ASP A 2 39.71 -20.34 18.99
N VAL A 3 39.00 -19.63 18.11
CA VAL A 3 38.49 -18.26 18.35
C VAL A 3 36.97 -18.28 18.50
N THR A 4 36.38 -19.38 18.95
CA THR A 4 34.95 -19.45 19.27
C THR A 4 34.65 -18.85 20.65
N GLY A 5 34.94 -17.56 20.82
CA GLY A 5 34.43 -16.80 21.96
C GLY A 5 32.90 -16.83 21.93
N LYS A 6 32.27 -17.39 22.97
CA LYS A 6 30.79 -17.42 23.09
C LYS A 6 30.24 -16.01 22.88
N LEU A 7 29.44 -15.83 21.82
CA LEU A 7 28.78 -14.55 21.54
C LEU A 7 27.93 -14.14 22.76
N ALA A 8 28.12 -12.90 23.21
CA ALA A 8 27.39 -12.36 24.34
C ALA A 8 25.89 -12.39 24.04
N LYS A 9 25.08 -12.94 24.95
CA LYS A 9 23.61 -12.87 24.88
C LYS A 9 23.15 -11.52 25.42
N ILE A 10 22.36 -10.81 24.64
CA ILE A 10 21.97 -9.42 24.88
C ILE A 10 20.45 -9.33 24.80
N SER A 11 19.86 -8.53 25.68
CA SER A 11 18.45 -8.17 25.64
C SER A 11 18.36 -6.66 25.85
N ILE A 12 17.71 -5.96 24.92
CA ILE A 12 17.56 -4.50 24.97
C ILE A 12 16.11 -4.12 24.68
N GLN A 13 15.71 -2.95 25.19
CA GLN A 13 14.42 -2.34 24.92
C GLN A 13 14.64 -1.01 24.19
N PRO A 14 14.87 -1.04 22.87
CA PRO A 14 15.19 0.18 22.13
C PRO A 14 13.99 1.12 22.13
N ILE A 15 14.27 2.40 22.36
CA ILE A 15 13.34 3.51 22.20
C ILE A 15 14.00 4.50 21.26
N LEU A 16 13.56 4.50 20.00
CA LEU A 16 13.96 5.47 18.99
C LEU A 16 12.82 6.46 18.82
N ASN A 17 13.11 7.76 18.86
CA ASN A 17 12.11 8.81 18.69
C ASN A 17 12.54 9.77 17.59
N ASN A 18 11.73 9.86 16.53
CA ASN A 18 11.90 10.78 15.41
C ASN A 18 13.32 10.78 14.81
N ILE A 19 13.89 9.60 14.61
CA ILE A 19 15.18 9.43 13.93
C ILE A 19 14.95 9.63 12.42
N GLU A 20 15.75 10.50 11.80
CA GLU A 20 15.71 10.69 10.34
C GLU A 20 16.31 9.46 9.64
N LEU A 21 15.44 8.55 9.16
CA LEU A 21 15.88 7.26 8.63
C LEU A 21 16.81 7.40 7.43
N GLY A 22 16.59 8.39 6.56
CA GLY A 22 17.45 8.63 5.38
C GLY A 22 18.91 8.87 5.76
N GLN A 23 19.18 9.66 6.81
CA GLN A 23 20.54 9.91 7.27
C GLN A 23 21.22 8.64 7.79
N LEU A 24 20.44 7.77 8.45
CA LEU A 24 20.94 6.47 8.90
C LEU A 24 21.27 5.57 7.71
N LEU A 25 20.41 5.51 6.69
CA LEU A 25 20.66 4.71 5.49
C LEU A 25 21.95 5.16 4.78
N VAL A 26 22.12 6.46 4.58
CA VAL A 26 23.33 7.04 3.97
C VAL A 26 24.59 6.70 4.78
N ALA A 27 24.53 6.77 6.12
CA ALA A 27 25.67 6.46 6.99
C ALA A 27 26.14 4.99 6.88
N TYR A 28 25.29 4.10 6.38
CA TYR A 28 25.58 2.68 6.19
C TYR A 28 25.66 2.28 4.70
N ASP A 29 25.74 3.24 3.79
CA ASP A 29 25.79 3.03 2.32
C ASP A 29 24.60 2.20 1.80
N LEU A 30 23.42 2.44 2.38
CA LEU A 30 22.16 1.79 2.01
C LEU A 30 21.31 2.71 1.13
N PRO A 31 20.53 2.14 0.18
CA PRO A 31 19.64 2.93 -0.64
C PRO A 31 18.52 3.55 0.19
N GLU A 32 18.19 4.81 -0.11
CA GLU A 32 17.11 5.57 0.53
C GLU A 32 15.72 5.16 0.02
N ALA A 33 15.42 3.86 -0.04
CA ALA A 33 14.15 3.35 -0.55
C ALA A 33 12.94 3.89 0.25
N LEU A 34 13.10 4.03 1.57
CA LEU A 34 12.12 4.65 2.46
C LEU A 34 12.82 5.65 3.37
N THR A 35 12.36 6.90 3.36
CA THR A 35 12.85 7.96 4.26
C THR A 35 11.71 8.56 5.07
N GLY A 36 12.03 9.24 6.17
CA GLY A 36 11.07 9.87 7.07
C GLY A 36 11.52 9.83 8.52
N LYS A 37 10.70 10.40 9.41
CA LYS A 37 10.95 10.45 10.86
C LYS A 37 10.49 9.16 11.52
N PHE A 38 11.42 8.26 11.75
CA PHE A 38 11.19 6.93 12.30
C PHE A 38 11.16 6.93 13.82
N THR A 39 10.14 6.29 14.37
CA THR A 39 10.00 6.02 15.80
C THR A 39 9.78 4.52 15.99
N MET A 40 10.45 3.95 16.98
CA MET A 40 10.34 2.52 17.28
C MET A 40 10.42 2.30 18.78
N ARG A 41 9.57 1.41 19.29
CA ARG A 41 9.70 0.86 20.63
C ARG A 41 9.53 -0.64 20.58
N GLY A 42 10.35 -1.37 21.33
CA GLY A 42 10.23 -2.82 21.35
C GLY A 42 11.11 -3.46 22.40
N ALA A 43 11.11 -4.79 22.37
CA ALA A 43 12.02 -5.62 23.13
C ALA A 43 12.64 -6.63 22.17
N VAL A 44 13.96 -6.57 22.03
CA VAL A 44 14.73 -7.44 21.15
C VAL A 44 15.83 -8.12 21.95
N LYS A 45 16.12 -9.37 21.60
CA LYS A 45 17.16 -10.17 22.21
C LYS A 45 17.92 -10.92 21.13
N GLY A 46 19.20 -11.13 21.35
CA GLY A 46 20.05 -11.82 20.38
C GLY A 46 21.43 -12.11 20.95
N SER A 47 22.33 -12.48 20.06
CA SER A 47 23.74 -12.66 20.40
C SER A 47 24.61 -11.85 19.45
N GLY A 48 25.65 -11.19 19.98
CA GLY A 48 26.52 -10.29 19.22
C GLY A 48 25.90 -8.92 18.94
N LEU A 49 26.72 -7.97 18.47
CA LEU A 49 26.39 -6.54 18.32
C LEU A 49 26.74 -5.98 16.93
N THR A 50 27.13 -6.83 15.99
CA THR A 50 27.46 -6.40 14.62
C THR A 50 26.21 -6.34 13.74
N SER A 51 26.28 -5.66 12.59
CA SER A 51 25.19 -5.68 11.60
C SER A 51 24.84 -7.10 11.14
N TYR A 52 25.86 -7.96 11.00
CA TYR A 52 25.68 -9.38 10.70
C TYR A 52 24.90 -10.11 11.80
N ASP A 53 25.24 -9.85 13.07
CA ASP A 53 24.53 -10.45 14.19
C ASP A 53 23.06 -10.02 14.21
N PHE A 54 22.80 -8.73 13.99
CA PHE A 54 21.43 -8.21 13.95
C PHE A 54 20.61 -8.88 12.84
N SER A 55 21.17 -9.03 11.65
CA SER A 55 20.49 -9.63 10.50
C SER A 55 20.37 -11.16 10.56
N HIS A 56 20.84 -11.84 11.61
CA HIS A 56 20.79 -13.32 11.68
C HIS A 56 20.40 -13.89 13.05
N ASN A 57 20.75 -13.20 14.13
CA ASN A 57 20.76 -13.77 15.49
C ASN A 57 19.77 -13.08 16.44
N TRP A 58 19.10 -12.02 15.98
CA TRP A 58 18.21 -11.22 16.82
C TRP A 58 16.75 -11.58 16.58
N ALA A 59 15.97 -11.49 17.67
CA ALA A 59 14.53 -11.74 17.65
C ALA A 59 13.82 -10.85 18.67
N GLY A 60 12.56 -10.52 18.41
CA GLY A 60 11.78 -9.69 19.32
C GLY A 60 10.55 -9.07 18.67
N LYS A 61 9.85 -8.25 19.45
CA LYS A 61 8.65 -7.55 18.99
C LYS A 61 8.86 -6.05 19.09
N MET A 62 8.34 -5.34 18.10
CA MET A 62 8.46 -3.89 18.01
C MET A 62 7.18 -3.27 17.45
N GLN A 63 6.89 -2.07 17.93
CA GLN A 63 5.93 -1.16 17.32
C GLN A 63 6.72 -0.08 16.61
N MET A 64 6.34 0.20 15.37
CA MET A 64 7.03 1.14 14.50
C MET A 64 6.03 2.16 14.01
N SER A 65 6.50 3.40 13.92
CA SER A 65 5.80 4.45 13.19
C SER A 65 6.79 5.33 12.43
N MET A 66 6.30 5.95 11.38
CA MET A 66 7.06 6.92 10.60
C MET A 66 6.14 8.07 10.22
N ASN A 67 6.63 9.29 10.40
CA ASN A 67 5.95 10.50 9.94
C ASN A 67 6.74 11.13 8.79
N ASP A 68 6.03 11.88 7.94
CA ASP A 68 6.61 12.60 6.81
C ASP A 68 7.42 11.67 5.89
N ALA A 69 6.91 10.46 5.68
CA ALA A 69 7.60 9.38 4.98
C ALA A 69 7.54 9.55 3.46
N ARG A 70 8.59 9.08 2.78
CA ARG A 70 8.68 9.02 1.33
C ARG A 70 9.19 7.66 0.88
N LEU A 71 8.38 6.96 0.09
CA LEU A 71 8.82 5.78 -0.64
C LEU A 71 9.41 6.24 -1.98
N ASN A 72 10.72 6.13 -2.11
CA ASN A 72 11.44 6.51 -3.32
C ASN A 72 11.45 5.35 -4.32
N GLY A 73 11.59 5.69 -5.61
CA GLY A 73 11.63 4.70 -6.69
C GLY A 73 10.27 4.12 -7.08
N MET A 74 9.20 4.45 -6.35
CA MET A 74 7.84 3.99 -6.67
C MET A 74 6.80 5.04 -6.25
N ASN A 75 6.06 5.60 -7.22
CA ASN A 75 4.86 6.39 -6.94
C ASN A 75 3.61 5.50 -7.08
N ILE A 76 3.10 5.02 -5.95
CA ILE A 76 1.97 4.10 -5.89
C ILE A 76 0.69 4.77 -6.42
N GLN A 77 0.46 6.06 -6.12
CA GLN A 77 -0.70 6.79 -6.62
C GLN A 77 -0.68 6.83 -8.15
N GLN A 78 0.46 7.16 -8.75
CA GLN A 78 0.66 7.15 -10.19
C GLN A 78 0.41 5.76 -10.79
N LEU A 79 1.01 4.72 -10.19
CA LEU A 79 0.87 3.34 -10.67
C LEU A 79 -0.59 2.92 -10.73
N VAL A 80 -1.35 3.17 -9.66
CA VAL A 80 -2.78 2.82 -9.58
C VAL A 80 -3.60 3.62 -10.60
N GLN A 81 -3.42 4.94 -10.63
CA GLN A 81 -4.19 5.81 -11.52
C GLN A 81 -3.94 5.50 -13.00
N GLN A 82 -2.69 5.30 -13.38
CA GLN A 82 -2.35 4.97 -14.77
C GLN A 82 -2.82 3.57 -15.16
N ALA A 83 -2.72 2.58 -14.28
CA ALA A 83 -3.21 1.23 -14.58
C ALA A 83 -4.73 1.21 -14.82
N ILE A 84 -5.49 1.97 -14.03
CA ILE A 84 -6.94 2.10 -14.23
C ILE A 84 -7.26 2.88 -15.51
N ALA A 85 -6.61 4.03 -15.74
CA ALA A 85 -6.86 4.87 -16.92
C ALA A 85 -6.51 4.15 -18.24
N ARG A 86 -5.47 3.31 -18.25
CA ARG A 86 -5.13 2.48 -19.43
C ARG A 86 -6.20 1.45 -19.79
N ASN A 87 -6.95 0.97 -18.80
CA ASN A 87 -7.97 -0.04 -18.97
C ASN A 87 -9.40 0.54 -19.02
N ASN A 88 -9.58 1.83 -18.72
CA ASN A 88 -10.86 2.50 -18.75
C ASN A 88 -10.71 3.99 -19.09
N ASN A 89 -11.13 4.36 -20.31
CA ASN A 89 -11.02 5.72 -20.84
C ASN A 89 -11.96 6.75 -20.17
N SER A 90 -12.87 6.32 -19.30
CA SER A 90 -13.82 7.21 -18.61
C SER A 90 -13.22 7.93 -17.40
N VAL A 91 -12.01 7.53 -16.98
CA VAL A 91 -11.29 8.13 -15.86
C VAL A 91 -9.83 8.39 -16.21
N GLN A 92 -9.29 9.45 -15.60
CA GLN A 92 -7.90 9.87 -15.76
C GLN A 92 -7.32 10.18 -14.37
N GLY A 93 -6.00 10.06 -14.26
CA GLY A 93 -5.25 10.50 -13.09
C GLY A 93 -4.83 11.97 -13.18
N LEU A 94 -3.82 12.32 -12.37
CA LEU A 94 -3.14 13.61 -12.46
C LEU A 94 -2.33 13.73 -13.77
N GLU A 95 -2.06 14.97 -14.16
CA GLU A 95 -1.21 15.29 -15.32
C GLU A 95 0.28 15.21 -14.98
N ARG A 96 0.61 15.46 -13.71
CA ARG A 96 1.98 15.43 -13.19
C ARG A 96 2.00 14.69 -11.86
N TYR A 97 3.07 13.92 -11.68
CA TYR A 97 3.33 13.13 -10.50
C TYR A 97 4.73 13.41 -10.01
N ASP A 98 4.91 13.37 -8.69
CA ASP A 98 6.23 13.24 -8.10
C ASP A 98 6.83 11.86 -8.39
N HIS A 99 8.14 11.72 -8.26
CA HIS A 99 8.83 10.43 -8.47
C HIS A 99 8.78 9.49 -7.26
N TYR A 100 8.04 9.86 -6.21
CA TYR A 100 7.96 9.14 -4.94
C TYR A 100 6.50 9.05 -4.47
N THR A 101 6.24 8.14 -3.53
CA THR A 101 4.97 8.13 -2.79
C THR A 101 5.15 8.90 -1.49
N GLN A 102 4.41 10.02 -1.34
CA GLN A 102 4.33 10.72 -0.06
C GLN A 102 3.42 9.95 0.89
N ILE A 103 3.87 9.72 2.12
CA ILE A 103 3.12 9.09 3.21
C ILE A 103 3.18 10.05 4.40
N LYS A 104 2.04 10.56 4.85
CA LYS A 104 2.00 11.45 6.01
C LYS A 104 2.32 10.69 7.30
N SER A 105 1.68 9.54 7.47
CA SER A 105 1.88 8.67 8.62
C SER A 105 1.89 7.21 8.20
N LEU A 106 2.80 6.45 8.78
CA LEU A 106 2.93 5.00 8.65
C LEU A 106 2.99 4.41 10.05
N GLN A 107 2.32 3.30 10.28
CA GLN A 107 2.46 2.49 11.48
C GLN A 107 2.44 1.01 11.13
N ALA A 108 3.16 0.20 11.90
CA ALA A 108 3.15 -1.25 11.79
C ALA A 108 3.59 -1.90 13.10
N GLU A 109 3.16 -3.15 13.28
CA GLU A 109 3.72 -4.06 14.27
C GLU A 109 4.76 -4.95 13.59
N GLY A 110 5.86 -5.20 14.28
CA GLY A 110 6.97 -5.98 13.77
C GLY A 110 7.31 -7.14 14.69
N GLU A 111 7.50 -8.32 14.11
CA GLU A 111 8.12 -9.46 14.78
C GLU A 111 9.42 -9.80 14.04
N LEU A 112 10.54 -9.55 14.70
CA LEU A 112 11.86 -9.93 14.20
C LEU A 112 12.16 -11.36 14.65
N ASN A 113 12.61 -12.19 13.72
CA ASN A 113 13.07 -13.54 14.00
C ASN A 113 14.23 -13.89 13.06
N LYS A 114 15.44 -13.95 13.63
CA LYS A 114 16.66 -14.36 12.92
C LYS A 114 16.89 -13.59 11.62
N GLY A 115 16.70 -12.27 11.65
CA GLY A 115 16.91 -11.43 10.47
C GLY A 115 15.69 -11.19 9.60
N THR A 116 14.62 -11.97 9.75
CA THR A 116 13.37 -11.72 9.04
C THR A 116 12.44 -10.91 9.94
N LEU A 117 12.03 -9.74 9.46
CA LEU A 117 11.02 -8.89 10.10
C LEU A 117 9.66 -9.14 9.43
N THR A 118 8.76 -9.76 10.16
CA THR A 118 7.35 -9.89 9.78
C THR A 118 6.62 -8.63 10.21
N LEU A 119 6.01 -7.93 9.26
CA LEU A 119 5.17 -6.76 9.47
C LEU A 119 3.69 -7.15 9.45
N SER A 120 2.97 -6.73 10.47
CA SER A 120 1.51 -6.85 10.58
C SER A 120 0.88 -5.51 10.89
N ASN A 121 -0.43 -5.40 10.62
CA ASN A 121 -1.22 -4.20 10.91
C ASN A 121 -0.59 -2.93 10.32
N LEU A 122 0.02 -3.06 9.12
CA LEU A 122 0.56 -1.90 8.42
C LEU A 122 -0.60 -0.99 8.02
N LEU A 123 -0.50 0.27 8.40
CA LEU A 123 -1.41 1.33 7.98
C LEU A 123 -0.56 2.51 7.51
N ALA A 124 -0.86 3.01 6.32
CA ALA A 124 -0.23 4.17 5.72
C ALA A 124 -1.32 5.15 5.28
N GLU A 125 -1.16 6.42 5.64
CA GLU A 125 -2.14 7.46 5.34
C GLU A 125 -1.44 8.68 4.75
N SER A 126 -2.14 9.29 3.80
CA SER A 126 -1.73 10.48 3.07
C SER A 126 -2.97 11.22 2.58
N GLU A 127 -2.78 12.44 2.05
CA GLU A 127 -3.89 13.25 1.54
C GLU A 127 -4.71 12.54 0.45
N MET A 128 -4.03 11.86 -0.48
CA MET A 128 -4.66 11.21 -1.64
C MET A 128 -4.45 9.70 -1.69
N LEU A 129 -3.85 9.10 -0.66
CA LEU A 129 -3.47 7.70 -0.66
C LEU A 129 -3.59 7.11 0.74
N ASN A 130 -4.32 6.00 0.85
CA ASN A 130 -4.32 5.15 2.02
C ASN A 130 -3.85 3.76 1.61
N ALA A 131 -3.09 3.09 2.48
CA ALA A 131 -2.74 1.70 2.29
C ALA A 131 -2.82 0.95 3.61
N LYS A 132 -3.17 -0.34 3.52
CA LYS A 132 -3.10 -1.27 4.65
C LYS A 132 -2.49 -2.58 4.20
N GLY A 133 -1.83 -3.30 5.09
CA GLY A 133 -1.29 -4.59 4.70
C GLY A 133 -0.40 -5.28 5.72
N ALA A 134 0.39 -6.20 5.20
CA ALA A 134 1.33 -7.01 5.94
C ALA A 134 2.40 -7.54 4.98
N GLY A 135 3.48 -8.11 5.53
CA GLY A 135 4.50 -8.77 4.71
C GLY A 135 5.78 -9.00 5.48
N ASN A 136 6.86 -9.26 4.75
CA ASN A 136 8.15 -9.61 5.33
C ASN A 136 9.27 -8.76 4.74
N ILE A 137 10.27 -8.49 5.57
CA ILE A 137 11.55 -7.90 5.19
C ILE A 137 12.63 -8.87 5.65
N ASP A 138 13.46 -9.35 4.73
CA ASP A 138 14.61 -10.18 5.04
C ASP A 138 15.87 -9.32 5.03
N PHE A 139 16.48 -9.11 6.20
CA PHE A 139 17.67 -8.28 6.32
C PHE A 139 18.95 -8.95 5.83
N ALA A 140 19.00 -10.28 5.79
CA ALA A 140 20.19 -11.00 5.33
C ALA A 140 20.25 -11.03 3.80
N ASP A 141 19.10 -11.29 3.16
CA ASP A 141 18.99 -11.40 1.70
C ASP A 141 18.57 -10.09 1.02
N ASN A 142 18.40 -9.02 1.79
CA ASN A 142 17.93 -7.70 1.34
C ASN A 142 16.59 -7.75 0.59
N GLN A 143 15.70 -8.68 0.97
CA GLN A 143 14.43 -8.91 0.29
C GLN A 143 13.28 -8.22 1.01
N CYS A 144 12.29 -7.84 0.22
CA CYS A 144 11.01 -7.32 0.67
C CYS A 144 9.90 -8.12 -0.02
N ASP A 145 8.81 -8.40 0.70
CA ASP A 145 7.57 -8.92 0.12
C ASP A 145 6.38 -8.42 0.94
N LEU A 146 5.70 -7.40 0.44
CA LEU A 146 4.55 -6.78 1.05
C LEU A 146 3.31 -7.01 0.20
N THR A 147 2.20 -7.33 0.86
CA THR A 147 0.87 -7.34 0.25
C THR A 147 0.05 -6.21 0.86
N LEU A 148 -0.40 -5.30 0.00
CA LEU A 148 -1.06 -4.06 0.35
C LEU A 148 -2.43 -3.98 -0.32
N GLY A 149 -3.44 -3.52 0.43
CA GLY A 149 -4.66 -2.96 -0.12
C GLY A 149 -4.49 -1.45 -0.22
N VAL A 150 -4.40 -0.93 -1.44
CA VAL A 150 -4.13 0.49 -1.71
C VAL A 150 -5.37 1.20 -2.19
N ARG A 151 -5.68 2.34 -1.60
CA ARG A 151 -6.83 3.17 -1.98
C ARG A 151 -6.35 4.57 -2.33
N VAL A 152 -6.60 4.98 -3.57
CA VAL A 152 -6.33 6.34 -4.02
C VAL A 152 -7.58 7.19 -3.83
N THR A 153 -7.56 8.05 -2.82
CA THR A 153 -8.71 8.86 -2.39
C THR A 153 -8.84 10.17 -3.17
N GLY A 154 -7.81 10.60 -3.90
CA GLY A 154 -7.79 11.89 -4.61
C GLY A 154 -7.12 11.85 -5.98
N GLY A 155 -7.15 12.99 -6.67
CA GLY A 155 -6.46 13.19 -7.95
C GLY A 155 -7.07 12.49 -9.16
N TRP A 156 -8.32 12.03 -9.06
CA TRP A 156 -9.06 11.46 -10.18
C TRP A 156 -9.84 12.53 -10.96
N LYS A 157 -9.95 12.36 -12.28
CA LYS A 157 -10.80 13.17 -13.18
C LYS A 157 -11.66 12.25 -14.06
N GLY A 158 -12.86 12.70 -14.45
CA GLY A 158 -13.76 11.95 -15.34
C GLY A 158 -15.07 11.50 -14.67
N ASN A 159 -15.49 10.26 -14.95
CA ASN A 159 -16.78 9.73 -14.51
C ASN A 159 -16.93 9.70 -12.98
N SER A 160 -17.87 10.46 -12.43
CA SER A 160 -18.07 10.62 -10.98
C SER A 160 -18.40 9.30 -10.25
N ASN A 161 -19.21 8.43 -10.84
CA ASN A 161 -19.62 7.17 -10.21
C ASN A 161 -18.42 6.21 -10.08
N LEU A 162 -17.62 6.09 -11.14
CA LEU A 162 -16.41 5.28 -11.10
C LEU A 162 -15.38 5.88 -10.12
N ILE A 163 -15.20 7.20 -10.12
CA ILE A 163 -14.32 7.86 -9.15
C ILE A 163 -14.74 7.54 -7.72
N GLN A 164 -16.02 7.70 -7.39
CA GLN A 164 -16.52 7.39 -6.05
C GLN A 164 -16.27 5.92 -5.67
N ARG A 165 -16.41 4.99 -6.61
CA ARG A 165 -16.08 3.59 -6.37
C ARG A 165 -14.59 3.37 -6.11
N LEU A 166 -13.72 3.95 -6.95
CA LEU A 166 -12.26 3.83 -6.82
C LEU A 166 -11.76 4.42 -5.50
N GLN A 167 -12.33 5.54 -5.07
CA GLN A 167 -12.03 6.18 -3.78
C GLN A 167 -12.45 5.34 -2.57
N ASN A 168 -13.27 4.30 -2.75
CA ASN A 168 -13.77 3.44 -1.67
C ASN A 168 -13.34 1.97 -1.81
N THR A 169 -12.56 1.63 -2.84
CA THR A 169 -12.14 0.26 -3.13
C THR A 169 -10.64 0.11 -2.95
N ASP A 170 -10.22 -0.92 -2.21
CA ASP A 170 -8.80 -1.24 -2.08
C ASP A 170 -8.34 -2.01 -3.31
N VAL A 171 -7.29 -1.52 -3.97
CA VAL A 171 -6.60 -2.16 -5.08
C VAL A 171 -5.48 -3.04 -4.53
N PRO A 172 -5.51 -4.37 -4.73
CA PRO A 172 -4.43 -5.25 -4.29
C PRO A 172 -3.14 -4.93 -5.03
N LEU A 173 -2.09 -4.65 -4.25
CA LEU A 173 -0.74 -4.38 -4.69
C LEU A 173 0.22 -5.31 -3.92
N ARG A 174 1.02 -6.08 -4.64
CA ARG A 174 2.19 -6.75 -4.06
C ARG A 174 3.44 -5.99 -4.45
N VAL A 175 4.32 -5.72 -3.49
CA VAL A 175 5.63 -5.10 -3.70
C VAL A 175 6.68 -6.09 -3.23
N TYR A 176 7.61 -6.50 -4.09
CA TYR A 176 8.50 -7.61 -3.76
C TYR A 176 9.87 -7.55 -4.45
N GLY A 177 10.83 -8.31 -3.93
CA GLY A 177 12.19 -8.44 -4.45
C GLY A 177 13.22 -7.65 -3.63
N PRO A 178 14.43 -7.42 -4.17
CA PRO A 178 15.47 -6.67 -3.49
C PRO A 178 14.99 -5.24 -3.18
N TRP A 179 15.15 -4.75 -1.95
CA TRP A 179 14.65 -3.42 -1.59
C TRP A 179 15.33 -2.26 -2.34
N ALA A 180 16.49 -2.50 -2.94
CA ALA A 180 17.16 -1.55 -3.82
C ALA A 180 16.47 -1.43 -5.20
N GLN A 181 15.71 -2.45 -5.58
CA GLN A 181 15.02 -2.54 -6.87
C GLN A 181 13.74 -3.38 -6.73
N LEU A 182 12.73 -2.75 -6.12
CA LEU A 182 11.45 -3.41 -5.87
C LEU A 182 10.66 -3.61 -7.17
N ASN A 183 10.14 -4.81 -7.35
CA ASN A 183 9.12 -5.14 -8.33
C ASN A 183 7.72 -4.93 -7.73
N TYR A 184 6.72 -4.86 -8.59
CA TYR A 184 5.34 -4.77 -8.16
C TYR A 184 4.40 -5.58 -9.04
N GLN A 185 3.29 -5.99 -8.44
CA GLN A 185 2.16 -6.60 -9.12
C GLN A 185 0.88 -5.91 -8.65
N LEU A 186 0.16 -5.27 -9.57
CA LEU A 186 -1.07 -4.55 -9.29
C LEU A 186 -2.26 -5.27 -9.93
N GLN A 187 -3.32 -5.53 -9.16
CA GLN A 187 -4.51 -6.24 -9.63
C GLN A 187 -5.70 -5.29 -9.78
N VAL A 188 -5.90 -4.74 -10.99
CA VAL A 188 -7.00 -3.81 -11.28
C VAL A 188 -8.19 -4.48 -11.96
N ASP A 189 -7.98 -5.61 -12.61
CA ASP A 189 -8.98 -6.19 -13.52
C ASP A 189 -10.28 -6.57 -12.82
N GLN A 190 -10.20 -7.09 -11.60
CA GLN A 190 -11.38 -7.49 -10.86
C GLN A 190 -12.29 -6.30 -10.53
N ILE A 191 -11.68 -5.16 -10.18
CA ILE A 191 -12.40 -3.93 -9.84
C ILE A 191 -13.13 -3.41 -11.09
N LEU A 192 -12.44 -3.39 -12.23
CA LEU A 192 -13.00 -2.93 -13.50
C LEU A 192 -14.07 -3.88 -14.04
N ARG A 193 -13.88 -5.20 -13.94
CA ARG A 193 -14.91 -6.19 -14.32
C ARG A 193 -16.18 -6.00 -13.51
N ASN A 194 -16.06 -5.84 -12.19
CA ASN A 194 -17.22 -5.61 -11.34
C ASN A 194 -17.95 -4.31 -11.74
N GLN A 195 -17.22 -3.24 -12.10
CA GLN A 195 -17.81 -2.01 -12.62
C GLN A 195 -18.61 -2.23 -13.90
N LEU A 196 -18.03 -2.92 -14.89
CA LEU A 196 -18.72 -3.17 -16.16
C LEU A 196 -19.99 -4.00 -15.96
N GLN A 197 -19.96 -4.99 -15.05
CA GLN A 197 -21.15 -5.79 -14.72
C GLN A 197 -22.24 -4.94 -14.06
N ASP A 198 -21.89 -4.05 -13.15
CA ASP A 198 -22.86 -3.18 -12.47
C ASP A 198 -23.46 -2.15 -13.45
N GLU A 199 -22.67 -1.58 -14.35
CA GLU A 199 -23.16 -0.71 -15.41
C GLU A 199 -24.12 -1.44 -16.36
N ALA A 200 -23.79 -2.67 -16.78
CA ALA A 200 -24.64 -3.48 -17.63
C ALA A 200 -25.98 -3.80 -16.94
N LYS A 201 -25.95 -4.20 -15.66
CA LYS A 201 -27.17 -4.43 -14.86
C LYS A 201 -28.03 -3.17 -14.76
N ASN A 202 -27.42 -2.02 -14.48
CA ASN A 202 -28.12 -0.75 -14.39
C ASN A 202 -28.73 -0.33 -15.73
N ALA A 203 -28.01 -0.54 -16.85
CA ALA A 203 -28.53 -0.24 -18.18
C ALA A 203 -29.75 -1.11 -18.52
N ILE A 204 -29.69 -2.42 -18.21
CA ILE A 204 -30.81 -3.35 -18.40
C ILE A 204 -32.01 -2.93 -17.54
N GLN A 205 -31.79 -2.63 -16.26
CA GLN A 205 -32.84 -2.21 -15.35
C GLN A 205 -33.52 -0.91 -15.83
N ASN A 206 -32.72 0.08 -16.22
CA ASN A 206 -33.22 1.33 -16.77
C ASN A 206 -34.04 1.13 -18.07
N TRP A 207 -33.62 0.21 -18.93
CA TRP A 207 -34.38 -0.15 -20.13
C TRP A 207 -35.74 -0.79 -19.79
N ILE A 208 -35.77 -1.71 -18.81
CA ILE A 208 -37.02 -2.32 -18.33
C ILE A 208 -37.97 -1.25 -17.77
N ASP A 209 -37.47 -0.37 -16.92
CA ASP A 209 -38.29 0.64 -16.25
C ASP A 209 -38.85 1.69 -17.23
N ARG A 210 -38.06 2.08 -18.24
CA ARG A 210 -38.55 2.95 -19.32
C ARG A 210 -39.65 2.28 -20.13
N ASN A 211 -39.51 0.99 -20.43
CA ASN A 211 -40.53 0.25 -21.20
C ASN A 211 -41.83 0.05 -20.41
N LYS A 212 -41.75 -0.20 -19.10
CA LYS A 212 -42.93 -0.26 -18.23
C LYS A 212 -43.66 1.09 -18.20
N LYS A 213 -42.95 2.18 -17.92
CA LYS A 213 -43.53 3.55 -17.93
C LYS A 213 -44.13 3.92 -19.28
N ALA A 214 -43.54 3.49 -20.39
CA ALA A 214 -44.07 3.75 -21.73
C ALA A 214 -45.37 2.97 -22.02
N LYS A 215 -45.53 1.75 -21.47
CA LYS A 215 -46.79 1.01 -21.55
C LYS A 215 -47.89 1.67 -20.70
N ASP A 216 -47.59 2.01 -19.45
CA ASP A 216 -48.57 2.64 -18.54
C ASP A 216 -49.07 3.98 -19.09
N ASN A 217 -48.19 4.80 -19.68
CA ASN A 217 -48.59 6.07 -20.30
C ASN A 217 -49.44 5.90 -21.57
N LYS A 218 -49.26 4.82 -22.33
CA LYS A 218 -50.11 4.52 -23.49
C LYS A 218 -51.50 4.08 -23.06
N GLU A 219 -51.60 3.28 -21.99
CA GLU A 219 -52.89 2.87 -21.42
C GLU A 219 -53.66 4.06 -20.84
N LEU A 220 -53.01 4.93 -20.07
CA LEU A 220 -53.64 6.14 -19.51
C LEU A 220 -54.19 7.09 -20.58
N LYS A 221 -53.47 7.31 -21.70
CA LYS A 221 -53.97 8.13 -22.81
C LYS A 221 -55.22 7.53 -23.48
N SER A 222 -55.27 6.21 -23.62
CA SER A 222 -56.43 5.52 -24.23
C SER A 222 -57.72 5.61 -23.41
N ILE A 223 -57.62 5.88 -22.10
CA ILE A 223 -58.76 6.06 -21.20
C ILE A 223 -59.25 7.51 -21.20
N LEU A 224 -58.37 8.48 -21.42
CA LEU A 224 -58.70 9.91 -21.47
C LEU A 224 -59.29 10.37 -22.81
N ASP A 225 -59.06 9.62 -23.90
CA ASP A 225 -59.61 9.90 -25.23
C ASP A 225 -61.01 9.27 -25.48
N LYS A 226 -61.72 8.83 -24.42
CA LYS A 226 -63.11 8.32 -24.46
C LYS A 226 -64.06 9.24 -23.71
#